data_AF-A0A7Y2TFY2-F1
#
_entry.id   AF-A0A7Y2TFY2-F1
#
_cell.length_a   1.000
_cell.length_b   1.000
_cell.length_c   1.000
_cell.angle_alpha   90.00
_cell.angle_beta   90.00
_cell.angle_gamma   90.00
#
_symmetry.space_group_name_H-M   'P 1'
#
loop_
_entity.id
_entity.type
_entity.pdbx_description
1 polymer ?
#
loop_
_entity_poly.entity_id
_entity_poly.type
_entity_poly.pdbx_seq_one_letter_code
_entity_poly.pdbx_strand_id
1 'polypeptide(L)'
;MSKFIAKSIEDYHQLYKESIDAPEKFWSDFADQEFTWKEKWSQVLDFDLSKPEVNWFKGAKLNITENCIDRHLDTKGNQTAILFEPNSTQETALH
;
A
#
# COMPACT_ATOMS: atom_id res chain seq x y z
N MET A 1 9.35 -7.98 9.58
CA MET A 1 9.70 -6.65 9.04
C MET A 1 9.54 -6.72 7.54
N SER A 2 8.83 -5.78 6.91
CA SER A 2 8.52 -5.83 5.47
C SER A 2 9.81 -5.80 4.64
N LYS A 3 9.92 -6.70 3.65
CA LYS A 3 11.05 -6.80 2.71
C LYS A 3 11.29 -5.48 1.96
N PHE A 4 10.25 -4.65 1.86
CA PHE A 4 10.22 -3.46 1.01
C PHE A 4 10.61 -2.15 1.73
N ILE A 5 11.08 -2.23 2.97
CA ILE A 5 11.58 -1.09 3.73
C ILE A 5 13.11 -1.14 3.73
N ALA A 6 13.74 -0.20 3.02
CA ALA A 6 15.20 -0.05 2.99
C ALA A 6 15.74 0.36 4.37
N LYS A 7 16.84 -0.26 4.81
CA LYS A 7 17.51 0.06 6.09
C LYS A 7 18.86 0.77 5.90
N SER A 8 19.33 0.84 4.67
CA SER A 8 20.56 1.51 4.26
C SER A 8 20.37 2.10 2.87
N ILE A 9 21.35 2.92 2.43
CA ILE A 9 21.33 3.47 1.07
C ILE A 9 21.58 2.36 0.04
N GLU A 10 22.38 1.36 0.39
CA GLU A 10 22.62 0.18 -0.43
C GLU A 10 21.34 -0.64 -0.63
N ASP A 11 20.57 -0.87 0.44
CA ASP A 11 19.28 -1.56 0.39
C ASP A 11 18.29 -0.80 -0.50
N TYR A 12 18.26 0.53 -0.39
CA TYR A 12 17.42 1.37 -1.23
C TYR A 12 17.77 1.18 -2.72
N HIS A 13 19.06 1.26 -3.07
CA HIS A 13 19.49 1.08 -4.45
C HIS A 13 19.16 -0.31 -4.99
N GLN A 14 19.27 -1.34 -4.15
CA GLN A 14 18.89 -2.71 -4.52
C GLN A 14 17.38 -2.84 -4.76
N LEU A 15 16.54 -2.38 -3.83
CA LEU A 15 15.07 -2.41 -3.99
C LEU A 15 14.62 -1.58 -5.19
N TYR A 16 15.21 -0.41 -5.39
CA TYR A 16 14.93 0.44 -6.54
C TYR A 16 15.27 -0.27 -7.86
N LYS A 17 16.46 -0.89 -7.95
CA LYS A 17 16.87 -1.65 -9.12
C LYS A 17 15.90 -2.79 -9.41
N GLU A 18 15.50 -3.56 -8.40
CA GLU A 18 14.50 -4.63 -8.55
C GLU A 18 13.14 -4.11 -9.04
N SER A 19 12.70 -2.95 -8.53
CA SER A 19 11.42 -2.33 -8.93
C SER A 19 11.36 -1.91 -10.39
N ILE A 20 12.51 -1.67 -11.03
CA ILE A 20 12.64 -1.23 -12.42
C ILE A 20 12.96 -2.40 -13.35
N ASP A 21 13.90 -3.25 -12.96
CA ASP A 21 14.37 -4.37 -13.79
C ASP A 21 13.31 -5.48 -13.87
N ALA A 22 12.49 -5.64 -12.81
CA ALA A 22 11.45 -6.67 -12.73
C ALA A 22 10.16 -6.13 -12.07
N PRO A 23 9.48 -5.14 -12.69
CA PRO A 23 8.40 -4.38 -12.05
C PRO A 23 7.20 -5.26 -11.69
N GLU A 24 6.75 -6.14 -12.59
CA GLU A 24 5.59 -7.00 -12.31
C GLU A 24 5.83 -7.93 -11.12
N LYS A 25 7.05 -8.51 -11.02
CA LYS A 25 7.40 -9.36 -9.89
C LYS A 25 7.49 -8.55 -8.59
N PHE A 26 8.21 -7.44 -8.62
CA PHE A 26 8.39 -6.61 -7.43
C PHE A 26 7.06 -6.11 -6.87
N TRP A 27 6.22 -5.54 -7.74
CA TRP A 27 4.95 -4.94 -7.32
C TRP A 27 3.86 -5.97 -7.01
N SER A 28 3.88 -7.15 -7.64
CA SER A 28 2.98 -8.24 -7.22
C SER A 28 3.34 -8.76 -5.83
N ASP A 29 4.63 -9.02 -5.56
CA ASP A 29 5.10 -9.46 -4.24
C ASP A 29 4.75 -8.40 -3.17
N PHE A 30 4.95 -7.11 -3.46
CA PHE A 30 4.57 -6.01 -2.56
C PHE A 30 3.06 -5.95 -2.31
N ALA A 31 2.26 -5.93 -3.38
CA ALA A 31 0.82 -5.83 -3.30
C ALA A 31 0.19 -7.04 -2.60
N ASP A 32 0.78 -8.22 -2.73
CA ASP A 32 0.34 -9.44 -2.07
C ASP A 32 0.53 -9.37 -0.55
N GLN A 33 1.64 -8.79 -0.11
CA GLN A 33 1.98 -8.65 1.31
C GLN A 33 1.22 -7.49 1.99
N GLU A 34 1.05 -6.36 1.30
CA GLU A 34 0.64 -5.10 1.94
C GLU A 34 -0.86 -4.80 1.84
N PHE A 35 -1.62 -5.53 1.01
CA PHE A 35 -3.05 -5.32 0.81
C PHE A 35 -3.87 -6.60 1.03
N THR A 36 -5.05 -6.43 1.59
CA THR A 36 -6.11 -7.43 1.64
C THR A 36 -6.94 -7.35 0.36
N TRP A 37 -6.88 -8.41 -0.45
CA TRP A 37 -7.59 -8.52 -1.72
C TRP A 37 -8.81 -9.42 -1.58
N LYS A 38 -9.92 -9.03 -2.19
CA LYS A 38 -11.09 -9.90 -2.36
C LYS A 38 -10.91 -10.83 -3.56
N GLU A 39 -10.27 -10.33 -4.62
CA GLU A 39 -9.93 -11.08 -5.82
C GLU A 39 -8.56 -10.63 -6.31
N LYS A 40 -7.68 -11.59 -6.62
CA LYS A 40 -6.33 -11.31 -7.13
C LYS A 40 -6.39 -10.92 -8.60
N TRP A 41 -5.45 -10.07 -8.99
CA TRP A 41 -5.26 -9.67 -10.38
C TRP A 41 -4.97 -10.87 -11.29
N SER A 42 -5.32 -10.72 -12.57
CA SER A 42 -4.88 -11.62 -13.64
C SER A 42 -3.63 -11.10 -14.35
N GLN A 43 -3.39 -9.79 -14.31
CA GLN A 43 -2.21 -9.13 -14.88
C GLN A 43 -1.77 -7.99 -13.96
N VAL A 44 -0.47 -7.88 -13.69
CA VAL A 44 0.07 -6.91 -12.73
C VAL A 44 0.22 -5.54 -13.38
N LEU A 45 0.80 -5.49 -14.58
CA LEU A 45 1.07 -4.26 -15.31
C LEU A 45 0.70 -4.43 -16.79
N ASP A 46 -0.07 -3.49 -17.31
CA ASP A 46 -0.48 -3.40 -18.72
C ASP A 46 -0.36 -1.94 -19.14
N PHE A 47 0.58 -1.61 -20.03
CA PHE A 47 0.75 -0.23 -20.51
C PHE A 47 1.08 -0.20 -21.99
N ASP A 48 0.62 0.87 -22.65
CA ASP A 48 0.94 1.19 -24.03
C ASP A 48 1.35 2.66 -24.09
N LEU A 49 2.64 2.97 -24.22
CA LEU A 49 3.12 4.36 -24.22
C LEU A 49 2.67 5.17 -25.45
N SER A 50 2.11 4.52 -26.48
CA SER A 50 1.46 5.22 -27.59
C SER A 50 0.07 5.75 -27.22
N LYS A 51 -0.49 5.29 -26.10
CA LYS A 51 -1.78 5.69 -25.55
C LYS A 51 -1.61 6.23 -24.12
N PRO A 52 -2.49 7.11 -23.63
CA PRO A 52 -2.46 7.52 -22.24
C PRO A 52 -3.11 6.45 -21.33
N GLU A 53 -2.71 5.19 -21.46
CA GLU A 53 -3.32 4.05 -20.77
C GLU A 53 -2.26 3.23 -20.01
N VAL A 54 -2.45 3.15 -18.68
CA VAL A 54 -1.64 2.34 -17.78
C VAL A 54 -2.58 1.68 -16.78
N ASN A 55 -2.63 0.36 -16.77
CA ASN A 55 -3.45 -0.42 -15.85
C ASN A 55 -2.55 -1.21 -14.91
N TRP A 56 -2.86 -1.13 -13.61
CA TRP A 56 -2.23 -1.92 -12.57
C TRP A 56 -3.24 -2.89 -11.98
N PHE A 57 -2.79 -4.12 -11.70
CA PHE A 57 -3.57 -5.16 -11.03
C PHE A 57 -4.93 -5.44 -11.69
N LYS A 58 -4.92 -5.58 -13.02
CA LYS A 58 -6.13 -5.79 -13.84
C LYS A 58 -6.92 -7.00 -13.33
N GLY A 59 -8.23 -6.83 -13.19
CA GLY A 59 -9.15 -7.86 -12.67
C GLY A 59 -9.18 -7.98 -11.14
N ALA A 60 -8.26 -7.34 -10.42
CA ALA A 60 -8.28 -7.41 -8.96
C ALA A 60 -9.45 -6.63 -8.35
N LYS A 61 -9.89 -7.08 -7.17
CA LYS A 61 -10.92 -6.41 -6.38
C LYS A 61 -10.45 -6.26 -4.94
N LEU A 62 -10.60 -5.06 -4.39
CA LEU A 62 -10.43 -4.77 -2.98
C LEU A 62 -11.43 -3.71 -2.54
N ASN A 63 -11.54 -3.50 -1.23
CA ASN A 63 -12.16 -2.32 -0.66
C ASN A 63 -11.09 -1.54 0.12
N ILE A 64 -11.00 -0.23 -0.13
CA ILE A 64 -10.03 0.62 0.54
C ILE A 64 -10.35 0.76 2.03
N THR A 65 -11.63 0.81 2.42
CA THR A 65 -11.99 0.92 3.85
C THR A 65 -11.57 -0.32 4.61
N GLU A 66 -11.72 -1.50 4.00
CA GLU A 66 -11.26 -2.76 4.61
C GLU A 66 -9.75 -2.78 4.84
N ASN A 67 -8.98 -2.18 3.93
CA ASN A 67 -7.54 -2.05 4.05
C ASN A 67 -7.11 -0.95 5.04
N CYS A 68 -7.91 0.09 5.22
CA CYS A 68 -7.59 1.21 6.11
C CYS A 68 -8.14 1.03 7.54
N ILE A 69 -9.21 0.27 7.71
CA ILE A 69 -9.98 0.18 8.96
C ILE A 69 -10.18 -1.30 9.33
N ASP A 70 -10.99 -2.04 8.57
CA ASP A 70 -11.54 -3.33 9.02
C ASP A 70 -10.45 -4.36 9.35
N ARG A 71 -9.43 -4.50 8.50
CA ARG A 71 -8.32 -5.46 8.73
C ARG A 71 -7.52 -5.18 10.01
N HIS A 72 -7.60 -3.97 10.54
CA HIS A 72 -6.88 -3.57 11.74
C HIS A 72 -7.69 -3.81 13.01
N LEU A 73 -9.02 -3.93 12.94
CA LEU A 73 -9.88 -4.03 14.12
C LEU A 73 -9.55 -5.26 14.98
N ASP A 74 -9.22 -6.39 14.36
CA ASP A 74 -8.93 -7.64 15.07
C ASP A 74 -7.68 -7.57 15.97
N THR A 75 -6.68 -6.78 15.58
CA THR A 75 -5.37 -6.72 16.27
C THR A 75 -5.09 -5.37 16.95
N LYS A 76 -5.78 -4.31 16.51
CA LYS A 76 -5.53 -2.91 16.88
C LYS A 76 -6.83 -2.13 17.11
N GLY A 77 -7.96 -2.78 17.36
CA GLY A 77 -9.26 -2.11 17.50
C GLY A 77 -9.32 -1.01 18.58
N ASN A 78 -8.49 -1.09 19.62
CA ASN A 78 -8.39 -0.08 20.68
C ASN A 78 -7.24 0.93 20.46
N GLN A 79 -6.47 0.81 19.38
CA GLN A 79 -5.40 1.74 19.07
C GLN A 79 -6.00 2.97 18.39
N THR A 80 -5.72 4.17 18.91
CA THR A 80 -6.15 5.42 18.27
C THR A 80 -5.61 5.49 16.84
N ALA A 81 -6.52 5.61 15.86
CA ALA A 81 -6.17 5.69 14.44
C ALA A 81 -5.94 7.14 13.97
N ILE A 82 -6.70 8.10 14.52
CA ILE A 82 -6.64 9.52 14.17
C ILE A 82 -6.45 10.32 15.45
N LEU A 83 -5.37 11.10 15.51
CA LEU A 83 -5.17 12.13 16.52
C LEU A 83 -5.81 13.41 15.98
N PHE A 84 -6.88 13.87 16.61
CA PHE A 84 -7.60 15.07 16.20
C PHE A 84 -7.20 16.24 17.08
N GLU A 85 -6.54 17.23 16.46
CA GLU A 85 -6.21 18.52 17.05
C GLU A 85 -7.29 19.55 16.64
N PRO A 86 -8.10 20.05 17.57
CA PRO A 86 -9.09 21.08 17.28
C PRO A 86 -8.47 22.39 16.82
N ASN A 87 -9.27 23.22 16.14
CA ASN A 87 -8.81 24.55 15.72
C ASN A 87 -8.67 25.53 16.90
N SER A 88 -9.53 25.41 17.91
CA SER A 88 -9.49 26.25 19.10
C SER A 88 -8.51 25.69 20.12
N THR A 89 -7.63 26.53 20.64
CA THR A 89 -6.72 26.18 21.74
C THR A 89 -7.43 25.96 23.09
N GLN A 90 -8.73 26.26 23.16
CA GLN A 90 -9.57 25.99 24.33
C GLN A 90 -10.23 24.61 24.27
N GLU A 91 -10.25 23.95 23.11
CA GLU A 91 -10.78 22.60 22.94
C GLU A 91 -9.69 21.57 23.24
N THR A 92 -10.05 20.46 23.88
CA THR A 92 -9.11 19.40 24.22
C THR A 92 -8.82 18.53 23.00
N ALA A 93 -7.54 18.27 22.73
CA ALA A 93 -7.12 17.31 21.70
C ALA A 93 -7.69 15.91 21.96
N LEU A 94 -8.09 15.22 20.91
CA LEU A 94 -8.55 13.84 20.97
C LEU A 94 -7.44 12.93 20.45
N HIS A 95 -6.79 12.23 21.36
CA HIS A 95 -5.70 11.28 21.10
C HIS A 95 -5.87 10.00 21.91
#